data_AF-A0A5Q2VDP7-F1
#
_entry.id   AF-A0A5Q2VDP7-F1
#
_cell.length_a   1.000
_cell.length_b   1.000
_cell.length_c   1.000
_cell.angle_alpha   90.00
_cell.angle_beta   90.00
_cell.angle_gamma   90.00
#
_symmetry.space_group_name_H-M   'P 1'
#
loop_
_entity.id
_entity.type
_entity.pdbx_description
1 polymer ?
#
loop_
_entity_poly.entity_id
_entity_poly.type
_entity_poly.pdbx_seq_one_letter_code
_entity_poly.pdbx_strand_id
1 'polypeptide(L)'
;MDIFVTDDFDKFMRKNRIFDQRICVAAQEIMHGRHDGDLGGGVFKKRLPLNQGKRGGARSVVAFKRGHHQYFVDGWLKNTVKQTGAKEISDDELATYRELAGDFLAMSPEIIQRAIDSGYLREVKCND
;
A
#
# COMPACT_ATOMS: atom_id res chain seq x y z
N MET A 1 -8.17 -4.20 -13.68
CA MET A 1 -7.98 -3.86 -12.26
C MET A 1 -6.51 -3.58 -12.12
N ASP A 2 -6.19 -2.33 -11.87
CA ASP A 2 -4.80 -1.86 -11.92
C ASP A 2 -4.29 -1.62 -10.51
N ILE A 3 -2.98 -1.52 -10.40
CA ILE A 3 -2.28 -1.34 -9.14
C ILE A 3 -1.56 -0.01 -9.20
N PHE A 4 -1.82 0.84 -8.22
CA PHE A 4 -1.20 2.15 -8.11
C PHE A 4 -0.42 2.25 -6.81
N VAL A 5 0.63 3.05 -6.83
CA VAL A 5 1.39 3.50 -5.67
C VAL A 5 1.32 5.02 -5.60
N THR A 6 1.22 5.58 -4.40
CA THR A 6 1.40 7.02 -4.20
C THR A 6 2.86 7.42 -4.42
N ASP A 7 3.12 8.71 -4.65
CA ASP A 7 4.47 9.24 -4.79
C ASP A 7 5.32 8.98 -3.54
N ASP A 8 4.74 9.13 -2.36
CA ASP A 8 5.41 8.82 -1.09
C ASP A 8 5.71 7.32 -0.93
N PHE A 9 4.77 6.45 -1.32
CA PHE A 9 5.03 5.02 -1.33
C PHE A 9 6.10 4.64 -2.38
N ASP A 10 6.11 5.28 -3.55
CA ASP A 10 7.13 5.05 -4.57
C ASP A 10 8.53 5.47 -4.09
N LYS A 11 8.63 6.61 -3.40
CA LYS A 11 9.87 7.04 -2.73
C LYS A 11 10.31 6.00 -1.68
N PHE A 12 9.37 5.49 -0.88
CA PHE A 12 9.63 4.42 0.07
C PHE A 12 10.12 3.15 -0.62
N MET A 13 9.49 2.73 -1.71
CA MET A 13 9.90 1.57 -2.50
C MET A 13 11.34 1.70 -2.99
N ARG A 14 11.67 2.83 -3.62
CA ARG A 14 13.01 3.12 -4.15
C ARG A 14 14.07 3.08 -3.05
N LYS A 15 13.81 3.75 -1.92
CA LYS A 15 14.73 3.78 -0.76
C LYS A 15 15.02 2.38 -0.21
N ASN A 16 14.04 1.48 -0.26
CA ASN A 16 14.12 0.16 0.35
C ASN A 16 14.28 -0.98 -0.67
N ARG A 17 14.55 -0.66 -1.94
CA ARG A 17 14.76 -1.62 -3.03
C ARG A 17 13.59 -2.60 -3.18
N ILE A 18 12.37 -2.07 -3.06
CA ILE A 18 11.13 -2.78 -3.34
C ILE A 18 10.77 -2.53 -4.79
N PHE A 19 10.65 -3.59 -5.58
CA PHE A 19 10.38 -3.52 -7.01
C PHE A 19 8.91 -3.83 -7.31
N ASP A 20 8.42 -3.36 -8.45
CA ASP A 20 7.02 -3.52 -8.88
C ASP A 20 6.54 -4.97 -8.81
N GLN A 21 7.38 -5.96 -9.16
CA GLN A 21 7.03 -7.39 -9.08
C GLN A 21 6.62 -7.81 -7.66
N ARG A 22 7.23 -7.20 -6.63
CA ARG A 22 6.86 -7.48 -5.23
C ARG A 22 5.47 -6.92 -4.92
N ILE A 23 5.15 -5.74 -5.46
CA ILE A 23 3.84 -5.10 -5.28
C ILE A 23 2.77 -5.89 -6.03
N CYS A 24 3.07 -6.37 -7.25
CA CYS A 24 2.20 -7.26 -8.01
C CYS A 24 1.82 -8.53 -7.23
N VAL A 25 2.82 -9.22 -6.66
CA VAL A 25 2.57 -10.40 -5.82
C VAL A 25 1.71 -10.04 -4.60
N ALA A 26 2.03 -8.94 -3.92
CA ALA A 26 1.28 -8.50 -2.75
C ALA A 26 -0.18 -8.16 -3.08
N ALA A 27 -0.41 -7.48 -4.21
CA ALA A 27 -1.74 -7.13 -4.69
C ALA A 27 -2.57 -8.36 -5.07
N GLN A 28 -1.95 -9.34 -5.71
CA GLN A 28 -2.56 -10.64 -6.00
C GLN A 28 -2.90 -11.39 -4.71
N GLU A 29 -2.03 -11.36 -3.71
CA GLU A 29 -2.31 -11.96 -2.40
C GLU A 29 -3.52 -11.31 -1.73
N ILE A 30 -3.60 -9.98 -1.70
CA ILE A 30 -4.74 -9.25 -1.12
C ILE A 30 -6.06 -9.61 -1.83
N MET A 31 -6.08 -9.67 -3.16
CA MET A 31 -7.27 -10.09 -3.91
C MET A 31 -7.78 -11.48 -3.51
N HIS A 32 -6.87 -12.40 -3.22
CA HIS A 32 -7.20 -13.75 -2.77
C HIS A 32 -7.48 -13.83 -1.26
N GLY A 33 -7.67 -12.69 -0.58
CA GLY A 33 -7.93 -12.63 0.87
C GLY A 33 -6.68 -12.89 1.73
N ARG A 34 -5.48 -12.95 1.15
CA ARG A 34 -4.22 -13.13 1.87
C ARG A 34 -3.64 -11.77 2.25
N HIS A 35 -4.17 -11.19 3.32
CA HIS A 35 -3.67 -9.95 3.93
C HIS A 35 -3.23 -10.18 5.38
N ASP A 36 -2.46 -9.25 5.94
CA ASP A 36 -1.92 -9.33 7.30
C ASP A 36 -2.77 -8.60 8.34
N GLY A 37 -3.86 -7.99 7.88
CA GLY A 37 -4.92 -7.40 8.72
C GLY A 37 -5.90 -6.62 7.86
N ASP A 38 -7.19 -6.85 8.08
CA ASP A 38 -8.23 -5.94 7.62
C ASP A 38 -8.36 -4.85 8.69
N LEU A 39 -8.11 -3.61 8.29
CA LEU A 39 -8.16 -2.45 9.18
C LEU A 39 -9.49 -1.69 9.04
N GLY A 40 -10.46 -2.23 8.28
CA GLY A 40 -11.78 -1.64 8.05
C GLY A 40 -11.77 -0.50 7.03
N GLY A 41 -12.95 -0.13 6.52
CA GLY A 41 -13.09 0.99 5.57
C GLY A 41 -12.51 0.74 4.17
N GLY A 42 -12.13 -0.49 3.84
CA GLY A 42 -11.38 -0.81 2.61
C GLY A 42 -9.86 -0.64 2.78
N VAL A 43 -9.36 -0.54 4.01
CA VAL A 43 -7.94 -0.45 4.33
C VAL A 43 -7.42 -1.82 4.77
N PHE A 44 -6.35 -2.28 4.14
CA PHE A 44 -5.66 -3.51 4.47
C PHE A 44 -4.21 -3.24 4.85
N LYS A 45 -3.71 -4.00 5.82
CA LYS A 45 -2.28 -4.10 6.10
C LYS A 45 -1.68 -5.27 5.33
N LYS A 46 -0.53 -5.03 4.70
CA LYS A 46 0.21 -6.06 3.97
C LYS A 46 1.69 -6.04 4.30
N ARG A 47 2.27 -7.21 4.56
CA ARG A 47 3.72 -7.41 4.72
C ARG A 47 4.35 -7.63 3.36
N LEU A 48 5.46 -6.93 3.13
CA LEU A 48 6.27 -7.04 1.93
C LEU A 48 7.62 -7.67 2.30
N PRO A 49 7.85 -8.96 1.96
CA PRO A 49 9.09 -9.63 2.28
C PRO A 49 10.27 -8.98 1.55
N LEU A 50 11.29 -8.57 2.31
CA LEU A 50 12.55 -8.04 1.79
C LEU A 50 13.66 -9.07 1.97
N ASN A 51 14.59 -9.14 1.01
CA ASN A 51 15.72 -10.07 1.03
C ASN A 51 16.83 -9.67 2.03
N GLN A 52 16.49 -8.97 3.13
CA GLN A 52 17.43 -8.44 4.13
C GLN A 52 17.45 -9.26 5.45
N GLY A 53 17.12 -10.56 5.38
CA GLY A 53 17.10 -11.45 6.54
C GLY A 53 15.92 -11.20 7.51
N LYS A 54 15.90 -11.93 8.64
CA LYS A 54 14.76 -12.06 9.57
C LYS A 54 14.28 -10.75 10.23
N ARG A 55 15.02 -9.63 10.11
CA ARG A 55 14.74 -8.37 10.83
C ARG A 55 14.23 -7.21 9.97
N GLY A 56 14.31 -7.29 8.64
CA GLY A 56 14.12 -6.13 7.73
C GLY A 56 12.84 -6.11 6.90
N GLY A 57 11.76 -6.79 7.30
CA GLY A 57 10.52 -6.80 6.51
C GLY A 57 9.85 -5.43 6.43
N ALA A 58 9.29 -5.08 5.27
CA ALA A 58 8.46 -3.90 5.08
C ALA A 58 6.99 -4.22 5.31
N ARG A 59 6.21 -3.19 5.63
CA ARG A 59 4.75 -3.23 5.69
C ARG A 59 4.18 -2.08 4.87
N SER A 60 2.95 -2.26 4.44
CA SER A 60 2.22 -1.28 3.67
C SER A 60 0.76 -1.22 4.11
N VAL A 61 0.21 -0.02 3.99
CA VAL A 61 -1.23 0.27 3.99
C VAL A 61 -1.71 0.27 2.55
N VAL A 62 -2.74 -0.52 2.28
CA VAL A 62 -3.33 -0.70 0.96
C VAL A 62 -4.82 -0.37 1.01
N ALA A 63 -5.27 0.53 0.16
CA ALA A 63 -6.70 0.75 -0.08
C ALA A 63 -7.19 -0.19 -1.18
N PHE A 64 -8.22 -0.97 -0.88
CA PHE A 64 -8.81 -1.93 -1.81
C PHE A 64 -10.26 -2.26 -1.46
N LYS A 65 -11.09 -2.41 -2.49
CA LYS A 65 -12.38 -3.12 -2.43
C LYS A 65 -12.50 -3.98 -3.67
N ARG A 66 -13.12 -5.16 -3.52
CA ARG A 66 -13.34 -6.08 -4.64
C ARG A 66 -14.08 -5.37 -5.78
N GLY A 67 -13.54 -5.45 -6.99
CA GLY A 67 -14.07 -4.76 -8.18
C GLY A 67 -13.46 -3.37 -8.45
N HIS A 68 -12.61 -2.86 -7.55
CA HIS A 68 -11.90 -1.58 -7.70
C HIS A 68 -10.39 -1.80 -7.88
N HIS A 69 -9.68 -0.75 -8.29
CA HIS A 69 -8.21 -0.71 -8.31
C HIS A 69 -7.62 -0.87 -6.89
N GLN A 70 -6.34 -1.22 -6.82
CA GLN A 70 -5.58 -1.29 -5.57
C GLN A 70 -4.63 -0.10 -5.47
N TYR A 71 -4.56 0.51 -4.29
CA TYR A 71 -3.69 1.65 -4.03
C TYR A 71 -2.80 1.36 -2.83
N PHE A 72 -1.49 1.30 -3.04
CA PHE A 72 -0.50 1.23 -1.97
C PHE A 72 -0.20 2.67 -1.53
N VAL A 73 -0.66 3.02 -0.33
CA VAL A 73 -0.75 4.41 0.13
C VAL A 73 0.46 4.81 0.97
N ASP A 74 0.90 3.92 1.86
CA ASP A 74 1.99 4.18 2.78
C ASP A 74 2.75 2.89 3.13
N GLY A 75 3.98 3.02 3.61
CA GLY A 75 4.83 1.90 3.98
C GLY A 75 5.96 2.25 4.94
N TRP A 76 6.30 1.29 5.79
CA TRP A 76 7.36 1.42 6.79
C TRP A 76 8.12 0.11 6.97
N LEU A 77 9.34 0.21 7.50
CA LEU A 77 10.13 -0.96 7.88
C LEU A 77 9.75 -1.43 9.28
N LYS A 78 9.84 -2.74 9.53
CA LYS A 78 9.55 -3.30 10.86
C LYS A 78 10.37 -2.68 11.99
N ASN A 79 11.62 -2.32 11.72
CA ASN A 79 12.54 -1.79 12.72
C ASN A 79 12.33 -0.29 13.01
N THR A 80 11.49 0.41 12.26
CA THR A 80 11.18 1.83 12.50
C THR A 80 9.98 2.04 13.42
N VAL A 81 9.22 0.98 13.72
CA VAL A 81 8.11 1.01 14.68
C VAL A 81 8.64 0.74 16.09
N LYS A 82 8.23 1.56 17.06
CA LYS A 82 8.63 1.39 18.47
C LYS A 82 8.27 -0.01 18.95
N GLN A 83 9.26 -0.73 19.52
CA GLN A 83 9.05 -2.12 19.98
C GLN A 83 8.28 -2.21 21.31
N THR A 84 7.98 -1.09 21.96
CA THR A 84 7.41 -1.04 23.31
C THR A 84 5.95 -0.59 23.28
N GLY A 85 5.02 -1.53 23.41
CA GLY A 85 3.61 -1.34 23.85
C GLY A 85 2.70 -0.42 23.02
N ALA A 86 3.24 0.39 22.11
CA ALA A 86 2.50 1.30 21.26
C ALA A 86 1.91 0.57 20.05
N LYS A 87 0.75 1.03 19.59
CA LYS A 87 0.15 0.53 18.35
C LYS A 87 1.09 0.82 17.18
N GLU A 88 1.19 -0.13 16.26
CA GLU A 88 1.96 0.03 15.02
C GLU A 88 1.38 1.13 14.12
N ILE A 89 0.06 1.30 14.16
CA ILE A 89 -0.70 2.37 13.53
C ILE A 89 -1.60 2.92 14.65
N SER A 90 -1.49 4.21 14.96
CA SER A 90 -2.37 4.87 15.92
C SER A 90 -3.81 4.94 15.41
N ASP A 91 -4.76 5.23 16.31
CA ASP A 91 -6.16 5.32 15.90
C ASP A 91 -6.42 6.52 14.96
N ASP A 92 -5.68 7.62 15.15
CA ASP A 92 -5.75 8.81 14.30
C ASP A 92 -5.17 8.57 12.90
N GLU A 93 -4.03 7.87 12.81
CA GLU A 93 -3.46 7.43 11.52
C GLU A 93 -4.43 6.49 10.80
N LEU A 94 -5.04 5.54 11.53
CA LEU A 94 -6.01 4.63 10.96
C LEU A 94 -7.28 5.34 10.45
N ALA A 95 -7.77 6.35 11.16
CA ALA A 95 -8.89 7.18 10.71
C ALA A 95 -8.55 7.87 9.39
N THR A 96 -7.38 8.51 9.32
CA THR A 96 -6.86 9.16 8.10
C THR A 96 -6.76 8.18 6.93
N TYR A 97 -6.22 6.97 7.15
CA TYR A 97 -6.11 5.98 6.09
C TYR A 97 -7.48 5.52 5.55
N ARG A 98 -8.50 5.45 6.41
CA ARG A 98 -9.86 5.07 5.99
C ARG A 98 -10.51 6.15 5.14
N GLU A 99 -10.30 7.42 5.49
CA GLU A 99 -10.75 8.55 4.67
C GLU A 99 -10.06 8.55 3.30
N LEU A 100 -8.73 8.46 3.29
CA LEU A 100 -7.95 8.36 2.05
C LEU A 100 -8.36 7.16 1.19
N ALA A 101 -8.61 6.01 1.80
CA ALA A 101 -9.11 4.84 1.07
C ALA A 101 -10.48 5.11 0.43
N GLY A 102 -11.37 5.83 1.11
CA GLY A 102 -12.63 6.29 0.53
C GLY A 102 -12.41 7.12 -0.73
N ASP A 103 -11.53 8.11 -0.66
CA ASP A 103 -11.21 9.00 -1.77
C ASP A 103 -10.58 8.24 -2.95
N PHE A 104 -9.57 7.41 -2.70
CA PHE A 104 -8.92 6.60 -3.73
C PHE A 104 -9.89 5.67 -4.44
N LEU A 105 -10.74 4.97 -3.69
CA LEU A 105 -11.69 4.00 -4.24
C LEU A 105 -12.85 4.66 -5.01
N ALA A 106 -13.08 5.96 -4.79
CA ALA A 106 -14.06 6.77 -5.48
C ALA A 106 -13.50 7.54 -6.70
N MET A 107 -12.18 7.50 -6.95
CA MET A 107 -11.59 8.20 -8.09
C MET A 107 -12.14 7.67 -9.42
N SER A 108 -12.59 8.57 -10.28
CA SER A 108 -12.94 8.26 -11.65
C SER A 108 -11.67 8.06 -12.50
N PRO A 109 -11.76 7.40 -13.68
CA PRO A 109 -10.62 7.25 -14.58
C PRO A 109 -9.92 8.58 -14.93
N GLU A 110 -10.67 9.67 -15.07
CA GLU A 110 -10.14 11.00 -15.37
C GLU A 110 -9.39 11.61 -14.17
N ILE A 111 -9.80 11.29 -12.94
CA ILE A 111 -9.09 11.71 -11.73
C ILE A 111 -7.81 10.88 -11.59
N ILE A 112 -7.89 9.56 -11.82
CA ILE A 112 -6.72 8.67 -11.79
C ILE A 112 -5.67 9.14 -12.79
N GLN A 113 -6.06 9.43 -14.04
CA GLN A 113 -5.12 9.91 -15.06
C GLN A 113 -4.47 11.24 -14.66
N ARG A 114 -5.24 12.20 -14.14
CA ARG A 114 -4.67 13.47 -13.64
C ARG A 114 -3.68 13.27 -12.48
N ALA A 115 -3.96 12.33 -11.59
CA ALA A 115 -3.05 11.98 -10.50
C ALA A 115 -1.77 11.31 -11.01
N ILE A 116 -1.84 10.54 -12.11
CA ILE A 116 -0.67 10.00 -12.79
C ILE A 116 0.14 11.12 -13.45
N ASP A 117 -0.53 12.00 -14.18
CA ASP A 117 0.11 13.10 -14.92
C ASP A 117 0.80 14.10 -13.98
N SER A 118 0.24 14.31 -12.77
CA SER A 118 0.86 15.15 -11.73
C SER A 118 2.00 14.46 -10.98
N GLY A 119 2.19 13.15 -11.17
CA GLY A 119 3.14 12.32 -10.46
C GLY A 119 2.71 11.91 -9.05
N TYR A 120 1.49 12.23 -8.63
CA TYR A 120 0.93 11.81 -7.33
C TYR A 120 0.68 10.30 -7.27
N LEU A 121 0.24 9.71 -8.38
CA LEU A 121 0.11 8.26 -8.54
C LEU A 121 1.09 7.75 -9.59
N ARG A 122 1.57 6.53 -9.38
CA ARG A 122 2.28 5.77 -10.40
C ARG A 122 1.62 4.41 -10.55
N GLU A 123 1.34 4.03 -11.78
CA GLU A 123 0.91 2.67 -12.09
C GLU A 123 2.08 1.69 -11.94
N VAL A 124 1.82 0.58 -11.26
CA VAL A 124 2.77 -0.52 -11.06
C VAL A 124 2.74 -1.43 -12.28
N LYS A 125 3.91 -1.76 -12.82
CA LYS A 125 4.03 -2.64 -13.98
C LYS A 125 4.31 -4.07 -13.54
N CYS A 126 3.30 -4.92 -13.67
CA CYS A 126 3.43 -6.35 -13.50
C CYS A 126 3.91 -6.97 -14.81
N ASN A 127 4.96 -7.79 -14.74
CA ASN A 127 5.36 -8.59 -15.89
C ASN A 127 4.34 -9.71 -16.06
N ASP A 128 3.84 -9.88 -17.29
CA ASP A 128 3.12 -11.08 -17.72
C ASP A 128 4.10 -12.28 -17.85
#